data_AF-A0A967LZV4-F1
#
_entry.id   AF-A0A967LZV4-F1
#
_cell.length_a   1.000
_cell.length_b   1.000
_cell.length_c   1.000
_cell.angle_alpha   90.00
_cell.angle_beta   90.00
_cell.angle_gamma   90.00
#
_symmetry.space_group_name_H-M   'P 1'
#
loop_
_entity.id
_entity.type
_entity.pdbx_description
1 polymer ?
#
loop_
_entity_poly.entity_id
_entity_poly.type
_entity_poly.pdbx_seq_one_letter_code
_entity_poly.pdbx_strand_id
1 'polypeptide(L)'
;MAFGVTDDGFVTKRLQDIKTEIEDSIRDVLGTAINLLPTESLGQVVGILSEREALLWELAEDVYNSQYPGSASGASLDYVVSLTGIERLGATFSQGVITCFGTQSTIIPAGSVVSVAGNPDARFETDGSATIGPGTDEVQTITFSGTPTSGEFTLIFSGEETAAIQWDDAAIDVQNALNALSALSAVTVSGSFGAGFVVTFAGADGEQPQPDLEEGNTNTLDDGSPVTISIAETTPGKLPNVDVSVTAETAGAISALAGTLTVIETVVAGWDSCTNAADIVEGKNIETDAELRVRRLQTLSQPGSATVDAIRAKILSIDEVKAAVVFENIQDVTDGEGRPPHSIAPVVLDGDDNDIALAIQTVRPAGIQMFGDVSVVVQDSQGFDQEIKFSRPTEIDIYLEVDIKTDSTFPTGGEDAITDAILDYAGINFSIADDVITSQLYCPIHEIQGVTDIDLRIDTSNIPLVQKLTFDADFVTGNAINGKIAGSAITPVPFNTTHAQTLSDLAAEIQSDALITTAAVTGAREITVTSAAAGSPGPLSDFVVTGGATQPVADVETTSHSDDNIPIAADEISSWDSTRIKVTKLL
;
A
#
# COMPACT_ATOMS: atom_id res chain seq x y z
N MET A 1 2.43 53.83 -30.51
CA MET A 1 1.07 54.33 -30.31
C MET A 1 0.79 54.32 -28.81
N ALA A 2 0.04 55.28 -28.26
CA ALA A 2 -0.24 55.33 -26.82
C ALA A 2 -1.31 54.29 -26.38
N PHE A 3 -2.10 53.79 -27.33
CA PHE A 3 -3.19 52.84 -27.14
C PHE A 3 -3.14 51.73 -28.19
N GLY A 4 -3.85 50.63 -27.96
CA GLY A 4 -3.79 49.42 -28.78
C GLY A 4 -2.65 48.50 -28.37
N VAL A 5 -2.08 47.75 -29.31
CA VAL A 5 -0.94 46.85 -29.02
C VAL A 5 0.33 47.67 -28.90
N THR A 6 0.85 47.78 -27.68
CA THR A 6 2.12 48.42 -27.33
C THR A 6 3.14 47.37 -26.89
N ASP A 7 4.38 47.79 -26.61
CA ASP A 7 5.43 46.90 -26.11
C ASP A 7 5.10 46.35 -24.70
N ASP A 8 4.21 47.02 -23.95
CA ASP A 8 3.74 46.61 -22.61
C ASP A 8 2.45 45.77 -22.66
N GLY A 9 1.88 45.52 -23.86
CA GLY A 9 0.64 44.77 -24.07
C GLY A 9 -0.49 45.58 -24.71
N PHE A 10 -1.74 45.11 -24.58
CA PHE A 10 -2.89 45.84 -25.10
C PHE A 10 -3.34 46.91 -24.11
N VAL A 11 -3.33 48.17 -24.53
CA VAL A 11 -3.80 49.30 -23.73
C VAL A 11 -5.12 49.81 -24.32
N THR A 12 -6.21 49.56 -23.60
CA THR A 12 -7.56 50.02 -23.99
C THR A 12 -7.71 51.54 -23.84
N LYS A 13 -8.45 52.15 -24.76
CA LYS A 13 -8.80 53.57 -24.67
C LYS A 13 -9.97 53.76 -23.70
N ARG A 14 -9.82 54.64 -22.71
CA ARG A 14 -10.93 54.94 -21.79
C ARG A 14 -11.96 55.83 -22.48
N LEU A 15 -13.23 55.72 -22.05
CA LEU A 15 -14.32 56.52 -22.59
C LEU A 15 -14.04 58.03 -22.60
N GLN A 16 -13.36 58.54 -21.57
CA GLN A 16 -13.00 59.95 -21.46
C GLN A 16 -12.00 60.39 -22.55
N ASP A 17 -11.02 59.54 -22.87
CA ASP A 17 -10.02 59.83 -23.88
C ASP A 17 -10.65 59.79 -25.28
N ILE A 18 -11.47 58.77 -25.55
CA ILE A 18 -12.26 58.64 -26.79
C ILE A 18 -13.17 59.85 -26.98
N LYS A 19 -13.87 60.26 -25.92
CA LYS A 19 -14.76 61.42 -25.97
C LYS A 19 -14.01 62.69 -26.32
N THR A 20 -12.86 62.90 -25.70
CA THR A 20 -12.01 64.08 -25.96
C THR A 20 -11.51 64.08 -27.41
N GLU A 21 -11.04 62.93 -27.91
CA GLU A 21 -10.60 62.78 -29.31
C GLU A 21 -11.73 63.09 -30.31
N ILE A 22 -12.95 62.62 -30.04
CA ILE A 22 -14.12 62.89 -30.90
C ILE A 22 -14.53 64.36 -30.82
N GLU A 23 -14.55 64.98 -29.64
CA GLU A 23 -14.85 66.41 -29.49
C GLU A 23 -13.84 67.28 -30.25
N ASP A 24 -12.54 66.96 -30.14
CA ASP A 24 -11.48 67.67 -30.83
C ASP A 24 -11.58 67.49 -32.35
N SER A 25 -11.87 66.28 -32.84
CA SER A 25 -12.11 66.03 -34.27
C SER A 25 -13.30 66.83 -34.82
N ILE A 26 -14.39 66.93 -34.05
CA ILE A 26 -15.56 67.74 -34.45
C ILE A 26 -15.22 69.23 -34.47
N ARG A 27 -14.47 69.73 -33.47
CA ARG A 27 -14.01 71.13 -33.42
C ARG A 27 -13.05 71.46 -34.56
N ASP A 28 -12.21 70.51 -34.97
CA ASP A 28 -11.27 70.70 -36.10
C ASP A 28 -12.00 70.86 -37.44
N VAL A 29 -13.08 70.10 -37.66
CA VAL A 29 -13.83 70.13 -38.93
C VAL A 29 -14.83 71.28 -38.99
N LEU A 30 -15.56 71.52 -37.89
CA LEU A 30 -16.71 72.44 -37.89
C LEU A 30 -16.42 73.77 -37.17
N GLY A 31 -15.26 73.90 -36.51
CA GLY A 31 -14.79 75.10 -35.82
C GLY A 31 -15.02 75.10 -34.31
N THR A 32 -14.22 75.88 -33.59
CA THR A 32 -14.16 75.89 -32.11
C THR A 32 -15.35 76.55 -31.41
N ALA A 33 -16.25 77.21 -32.14
CA ALA A 33 -17.42 77.92 -31.60
C ALA A 33 -18.63 77.00 -31.30
N ILE A 34 -18.48 75.70 -31.50
CA ILE A 34 -19.58 74.73 -31.39
C ILE A 34 -19.80 74.32 -29.93
N ASN A 35 -21.06 74.32 -29.52
CA ASN A 35 -21.46 73.88 -28.19
C ASN A 35 -21.59 72.35 -28.15
N LEU A 36 -20.68 71.69 -27.44
CA LEU A 36 -20.66 70.24 -27.24
C LEU A 36 -21.04 69.84 -25.81
N LEU A 37 -21.75 70.72 -25.07
CA LEU A 37 -22.24 70.40 -23.74
C LEU A 37 -23.10 69.12 -23.78
N PRO A 38 -23.06 68.27 -22.74
CA PRO A 38 -23.79 67.00 -22.72
C PRO A 38 -25.31 67.14 -22.91
N THR A 39 -25.90 68.31 -22.65
CA THR A 39 -27.33 68.57 -22.82
C THR A 39 -27.74 68.93 -24.24
N GLU A 40 -26.77 69.24 -25.10
CA GLU A 40 -27.00 69.62 -26.49
C GLU A 40 -27.07 68.39 -27.41
N SER A 41 -27.80 68.53 -28.52
CA SER A 41 -27.97 67.43 -29.49
C SER A 41 -26.65 66.84 -30.00
N LEU A 42 -25.65 67.68 -30.28
CA LEU A 42 -24.32 67.21 -30.70
C LEU A 42 -23.54 66.58 -29.55
N GLY A 43 -23.66 67.10 -28.32
CA GLY A 43 -23.03 66.48 -27.14
C GLY A 43 -23.60 65.10 -26.80
N GLN A 44 -24.90 64.89 -27.03
CA GLN A 44 -25.55 63.58 -26.93
C GLN A 44 -25.06 62.61 -28.01
N VAL A 45 -24.91 63.08 -29.26
CA VAL A 45 -24.35 62.26 -30.36
C VAL A 45 -22.89 61.86 -30.07
N VAL A 46 -22.08 62.79 -29.56
CA VAL A 46 -20.71 62.48 -29.11
C VAL A 46 -20.74 61.40 -28.03
N GLY A 47 -21.59 61.54 -27.01
CA GLY A 47 -21.73 60.52 -25.96
C GLY A 47 -22.05 59.12 -26.50
N ILE A 48 -23.03 59.01 -27.39
CA ILE A 48 -23.43 57.74 -28.01
C ILE A 48 -22.29 57.16 -28.86
N LEU A 49 -21.60 57.99 -29.65
CA LEU A 49 -20.49 57.52 -30.49
C LEU A 49 -19.30 57.08 -29.64
N SER A 50 -18.95 57.82 -28.59
CA SER A 50 -17.88 57.45 -27.66
C SER A 50 -18.18 56.14 -26.93
N GLU A 51 -19.42 55.91 -26.51
CA GLU A 51 -19.84 54.65 -25.88
C GLU A 51 -19.72 53.47 -26.85
N ARG A 52 -20.20 53.64 -28.10
CA ARG A 52 -20.07 52.60 -29.12
C ARG A 52 -18.62 52.29 -29.48
N GLU A 53 -17.76 53.30 -29.53
CA GLU A 53 -16.33 53.10 -29.77
C GLU A 53 -15.65 52.45 -28.56
N ALA A 54 -16.02 52.81 -27.33
CA ALA A 54 -15.50 52.13 -26.13
C ALA A 54 -15.82 50.63 -26.13
N LEU A 55 -17.05 50.24 -26.49
CA LEU A 55 -17.42 48.82 -26.65
C LEU A 55 -16.58 48.10 -27.72
N LEU A 56 -16.17 48.79 -28.79
CA LEU A 56 -15.27 48.22 -29.80
C LEU A 56 -13.85 48.04 -29.26
N TRP A 57 -13.37 48.95 -28.41
CA TRP A 57 -12.08 48.81 -27.75
C TRP A 57 -12.07 47.67 -26.72
N GLU A 58 -13.15 47.50 -25.96
CA GLU A 58 -13.34 46.35 -25.06
C GLU A 58 -13.38 45.03 -25.84
N LEU A 59 -14.13 44.98 -26.95
CA LEU A 59 -14.14 43.80 -27.83
C LEU A 59 -12.74 43.51 -28.43
N ALA A 60 -11.99 44.55 -28.81
CA ALA A 60 -10.63 44.38 -29.32
C ALA A 60 -9.67 43.85 -28.24
N GLU A 61 -9.85 44.27 -26.99
CA GLU A 61 -9.12 43.73 -25.83
C GLU A 61 -9.45 42.25 -25.62
N ASP A 62 -10.72 41.87 -25.67
CA ASP A 62 -11.15 40.47 -25.55
C ASP A 62 -10.55 39.58 -26.66
N VAL A 63 -10.55 40.05 -27.90
CA VAL A 63 -9.96 39.34 -29.06
C VAL A 63 -8.44 39.25 -28.94
N TYR A 64 -7.78 40.25 -28.37
CA TYR A 64 -6.36 40.19 -28.07
C TYR A 64 -6.08 39.12 -27.00
N ASN A 65 -6.83 39.17 -25.89
CA ASN A 65 -6.69 38.22 -24.77
C ASN A 65 -7.04 36.77 -25.16
N SER A 66 -7.99 36.58 -26.08
CA SER A 66 -8.41 35.24 -26.52
C SER A 66 -7.30 34.45 -27.23
N GLN A 67 -6.20 35.09 -27.63
CA GLN A 67 -5.07 34.46 -28.30
C GLN A 67 -4.06 33.85 -27.31
N TYR A 68 -4.12 34.25 -26.03
CA TYR A 68 -3.16 33.83 -25.03
C TYR A 68 -3.78 32.78 -24.09
N PRO A 69 -3.16 31.60 -23.90
CA PRO A 69 -3.75 30.55 -23.06
C PRO A 69 -3.99 30.98 -21.60
N GLY A 70 -3.21 31.95 -21.10
CA GLY A 70 -3.33 32.47 -19.74
C GLY A 70 -4.59 33.32 -19.51
N SER A 71 -5.12 33.97 -20.55
CA SER A 71 -6.29 34.88 -20.46
C SER A 71 -7.49 34.43 -21.30
N ALA A 72 -7.30 33.57 -22.31
CA ALA A 72 -8.38 32.97 -23.10
C ALA A 72 -9.28 32.07 -22.24
N SER A 73 -10.58 32.01 -22.52
CA SER A 73 -11.56 31.14 -21.85
C SER A 73 -12.48 30.44 -22.87
N GLY A 74 -13.15 29.37 -22.45
CA GLY A 74 -14.08 28.60 -23.27
C GLY A 74 -13.48 28.11 -24.58
N ALA A 75 -14.23 28.24 -25.69
CA ALA A 75 -13.82 27.74 -27.00
C ALA A 75 -12.50 28.35 -27.51
N SER A 76 -12.22 29.62 -27.18
CA SER A 76 -10.96 30.26 -27.55
C SER A 76 -9.77 29.60 -26.85
N LEU A 77 -9.93 29.20 -25.58
CA LEU A 77 -8.90 28.43 -24.88
C LEU A 77 -8.69 27.07 -25.57
N ASP A 78 -9.77 26.39 -25.95
CA ASP A 78 -9.69 25.09 -26.63
C ASP A 78 -8.90 25.18 -27.95
N TYR A 79 -9.18 26.20 -28.77
CA TYR A 79 -8.46 26.42 -30.03
C TYR A 79 -6.98 26.78 -29.84
N VAL A 80 -6.65 27.57 -28.83
CA VAL A 80 -5.26 27.96 -28.56
C VAL A 80 -4.48 26.79 -27.99
N VAL A 81 -5.10 25.96 -27.15
CA VAL A 81 -4.47 24.79 -26.54
C VAL A 81 -4.32 23.64 -27.54
N SER A 82 -5.23 23.51 -28.51
CA SER A 82 -5.12 22.51 -29.59
C SER A 82 -3.89 22.74 -30.50
N LEU A 83 -3.38 23.98 -30.61
CA LEU A 83 -2.12 24.25 -31.32
C LEU A 83 -0.91 23.53 -30.70
N THR A 84 -0.99 23.22 -29.41
CA THR A 84 0.03 22.43 -28.69
C THR A 84 -0.28 20.94 -28.65
N GLY A 85 -1.28 20.46 -29.41
CA GLY A 85 -1.68 19.05 -29.46
C GLY A 85 -2.47 18.59 -28.23
N ILE A 86 -2.98 19.52 -27.42
CA ILE A 86 -3.75 19.23 -26.21
C ILE A 86 -5.20 19.58 -26.50
N GLU A 87 -6.12 18.65 -26.27
CA GLU A 87 -7.56 18.86 -26.39
C GLU A 87 -8.22 18.72 -25.01
N ARG A 88 -9.35 19.40 -24.81
CA ARG A 88 -10.13 19.33 -23.57
C ARG A 88 -10.71 17.93 -23.40
N LEU A 89 -10.58 17.38 -22.21
CA LEU A 89 -11.21 16.10 -21.90
C LEU A 89 -12.74 16.28 -21.81
N GLY A 90 -13.46 15.54 -22.64
CA GLY A 90 -14.92 15.51 -22.64
C GLY A 90 -15.46 14.83 -21.37
N ALA A 91 -16.74 15.09 -21.09
CA ALA A 91 -17.43 14.35 -20.04
C ALA A 91 -17.55 12.87 -20.42
N THR A 92 -17.38 11.98 -19.43
CA THR A 92 -17.59 10.54 -19.61
C THR A 92 -18.87 10.12 -18.89
N PHE A 93 -19.52 9.06 -19.39
CA PHE A 93 -20.74 8.54 -18.76
C PHE A 93 -20.41 7.71 -17.52
N SER A 94 -21.24 7.83 -16.48
CA SER A 94 -21.26 6.89 -15.36
C SER A 94 -21.73 5.52 -15.84
N GLN A 95 -21.07 4.46 -15.40
CA GLN A 95 -21.33 3.08 -15.83
C GLN A 95 -21.34 2.12 -14.64
N GLY A 96 -22.12 1.05 -14.75
CA GLY A 96 -22.08 -0.03 -13.78
C GLY A 96 -22.99 -1.18 -14.18
N VAL A 97 -23.38 -1.98 -13.19
CA VAL A 97 -24.17 -3.20 -13.42
C VAL A 97 -25.38 -3.18 -12.49
N ILE A 98 -26.54 -3.52 -13.05
CA ILE A 98 -27.76 -3.77 -12.29
C ILE A 98 -28.12 -5.25 -12.37
N THR A 99 -28.65 -5.78 -11.28
CA THR A 99 -29.28 -7.09 -11.20
C THR A 99 -30.79 -6.89 -11.31
N CYS A 100 -31.41 -7.51 -12.32
CA CYS A 100 -32.84 -7.43 -12.57
C CYS A 100 -33.52 -8.73 -12.18
N PHE A 101 -34.68 -8.65 -11.52
CA PHE A 101 -35.48 -9.79 -11.08
C PHE A 101 -36.83 -9.82 -11.78
N GLY A 102 -37.34 -11.03 -12.03
CA GLY A 102 -38.65 -11.20 -12.62
C GLY A 102 -38.92 -12.61 -13.09
N THR A 103 -39.81 -12.77 -14.05
CA THR A 103 -40.16 -14.10 -14.57
C THR A 103 -39.06 -14.66 -15.48
N GLN A 104 -38.71 -15.93 -15.29
CA GLN A 104 -37.70 -16.61 -16.11
C GLN A 104 -38.01 -16.49 -17.61
N SER A 105 -36.97 -16.30 -18.43
CA SER A 105 -37.05 -16.10 -19.88
C SER A 105 -37.61 -14.74 -20.31
N THR A 106 -37.86 -13.81 -19.39
CA THR A 106 -38.17 -12.42 -19.75
C THR A 106 -36.95 -11.77 -20.37
N ILE A 107 -37.14 -11.08 -21.50
CA ILE A 107 -36.08 -10.33 -22.17
C ILE A 107 -36.22 -8.86 -21.75
N ILE A 108 -35.17 -8.34 -21.13
CA ILE A 108 -34.97 -6.91 -20.91
C ILE A 108 -34.27 -6.38 -22.17
N PRO A 109 -34.93 -5.56 -23.00
CA PRO A 109 -34.34 -5.05 -24.22
C PRO A 109 -33.24 -4.03 -23.91
N ALA A 110 -32.26 -3.92 -24.81
CA ALA A 110 -31.32 -2.79 -24.80
C ALA A 110 -32.12 -1.48 -24.89
N GLY A 111 -31.66 -0.46 -24.19
CA GLY A 111 -32.35 0.81 -24.09
C GLY A 111 -33.42 0.92 -23.00
N SER A 112 -33.53 -0.08 -22.11
CA SER A 112 -34.43 0.00 -20.96
C SER A 112 -33.88 0.95 -19.90
N VAL A 113 -34.71 1.85 -19.40
CA VAL A 113 -34.30 2.90 -18.45
C VAL A 113 -34.70 2.57 -17.01
N VAL A 114 -33.75 2.74 -16.09
CA VAL A 114 -33.92 2.69 -14.63
C VAL A 114 -33.42 3.99 -14.00
N SER A 115 -33.96 4.34 -12.82
CA SER A 115 -33.59 5.56 -12.08
C SER A 115 -33.37 5.28 -10.59
N VAL A 116 -32.65 6.20 -9.93
CA VAL A 116 -32.36 6.13 -8.50
C VAL A 116 -33.60 6.55 -7.71
N ALA A 117 -33.99 5.76 -6.71
CA ALA A 117 -35.08 6.12 -5.83
C ALA A 117 -34.78 7.44 -5.09
N GLY A 118 -35.66 8.43 -5.26
CA GLY A 118 -35.49 9.76 -4.67
C GLY A 118 -34.66 10.75 -5.49
N ASN A 119 -34.05 10.33 -6.61
CA ASN A 119 -33.38 11.21 -7.56
C ASN A 119 -33.73 10.82 -9.01
N PRO A 120 -34.82 11.36 -9.59
CA PRO A 120 -35.26 11.02 -10.93
C PRO A 120 -34.34 11.53 -12.05
N ASP A 121 -33.40 12.44 -11.75
CA ASP A 121 -32.43 12.94 -12.72
C ASP A 121 -31.26 11.94 -12.95
N ALA A 122 -31.05 11.01 -12.02
CA ALA A 122 -30.05 9.94 -12.13
C ALA A 122 -30.64 8.73 -12.89
N ARG A 123 -30.66 8.83 -14.22
CA ARG A 123 -31.23 7.83 -15.14
C ARG A 123 -30.13 7.04 -15.85
N PHE A 124 -30.33 5.73 -15.95
CA PHE A 124 -29.41 4.77 -16.55
C PHE A 124 -30.14 3.88 -17.55
N GLU A 125 -29.49 3.63 -18.68
CA GLU A 125 -29.99 2.84 -19.80
C GLU A 125 -29.20 1.53 -19.90
N THR A 126 -29.87 0.42 -20.18
CA THR A 126 -29.22 -0.89 -20.37
C THR A 126 -28.45 -0.93 -21.70
N ASP A 127 -27.16 -1.28 -21.65
CA ASP A 127 -26.25 -1.29 -22.82
C ASP A 127 -26.59 -2.39 -23.84
N GLY A 128 -27.20 -3.48 -23.36
CA GLY A 128 -27.50 -4.66 -24.16
C GLY A 128 -28.78 -5.34 -23.71
N SER A 129 -29.33 -6.19 -24.58
CA SER A 129 -30.46 -7.02 -24.21
C SER A 129 -30.00 -8.18 -23.32
N ALA A 130 -30.72 -8.41 -22.23
CA ALA A 130 -30.44 -9.50 -21.30
C ALA A 130 -31.69 -10.34 -21.07
N THR A 131 -31.53 -11.64 -20.84
CA THR A 131 -32.66 -12.54 -20.56
C THR A 131 -32.57 -13.03 -19.13
N ILE A 132 -33.65 -12.89 -18.36
CA ILE A 132 -33.73 -13.37 -16.98
C ILE A 132 -33.52 -14.88 -16.96
N GLY A 133 -32.46 -15.31 -16.26
CA GLY A 133 -32.10 -16.71 -16.10
C GLY A 133 -33.07 -17.47 -15.18
N PRO A 134 -32.94 -18.80 -15.06
CA PRO A 134 -33.61 -19.53 -13.98
C PRO A 134 -33.18 -18.99 -12.62
N GLY A 135 -34.10 -18.99 -11.65
CA GLY A 135 -33.73 -18.99 -10.25
C GLY A 135 -33.09 -20.33 -9.86
N THR A 136 -32.41 -20.36 -8.72
CA THR A 136 -31.96 -21.61 -8.10
C THR A 136 -32.77 -21.85 -6.86
N ASP A 137 -33.29 -23.07 -6.72
CA ASP A 137 -33.90 -23.49 -5.46
C ASP A 137 -32.79 -23.73 -4.42
N GLU A 138 -33.08 -23.40 -3.17
CA GLU A 138 -32.25 -23.71 -2.01
C GLU A 138 -32.12 -25.23 -1.85
N VAL A 139 -30.88 -25.71 -1.75
CA VAL A 139 -30.57 -27.14 -1.60
C VAL A 139 -29.58 -27.37 -0.47
N GLN A 140 -29.98 -28.18 0.50
CA GLN A 140 -29.15 -28.64 1.59
C GLN A 140 -28.98 -30.15 1.52
N THR A 141 -27.79 -30.65 1.88
CA THR A 141 -27.52 -32.09 1.89
C THR A 141 -27.24 -32.57 3.30
N ILE A 142 -27.92 -33.63 3.69
CA ILE A 142 -27.75 -34.36 4.94
C ILE A 142 -26.86 -35.57 4.65
N THR A 143 -25.73 -35.66 5.33
CA THR A 143 -24.77 -36.76 5.23
C THR A 143 -24.62 -37.47 6.56
N PHE A 144 -24.29 -38.76 6.49
CA PHE A 144 -24.13 -39.63 7.65
C PHE A 144 -22.72 -40.22 7.66
N SER A 145 -22.11 -40.37 8.83
CA SER A 145 -20.76 -40.96 8.96
C SER A 145 -20.69 -42.46 8.63
N GLY A 146 -21.85 -43.13 8.60
CA GLY A 146 -22.03 -44.55 8.28
C GLY A 146 -23.46 -44.83 7.85
N THR A 147 -23.75 -46.04 7.35
CA THR A 147 -25.12 -46.46 7.01
C THR A 147 -25.77 -47.09 8.25
N PRO A 148 -26.74 -46.44 8.89
CA PRO A 148 -27.33 -46.91 10.15
C PRO A 148 -28.09 -48.23 9.95
N THR A 149 -28.12 -49.04 11.01
CA THR A 149 -28.83 -50.33 11.04
C THR A 149 -29.92 -50.38 12.12
N SER A 150 -29.97 -49.37 12.98
CA SER A 150 -30.99 -49.17 14.02
C SER A 150 -31.01 -47.71 14.50
N GLY A 151 -32.06 -47.33 15.23
CA GLY A 151 -32.20 -46.02 15.85
C GLY A 151 -33.14 -45.06 15.11
N GLU A 152 -33.25 -43.85 15.64
CA GLU A 152 -34.04 -42.76 15.07
C GLU A 152 -33.31 -41.43 15.24
N PHE A 153 -33.66 -40.46 14.39
CA PHE A 153 -33.17 -39.09 14.48
C PHE A 153 -34.29 -38.08 14.22
N THR A 154 -34.00 -36.82 14.53
CA THR A 154 -34.89 -35.67 14.33
C THR A 154 -34.12 -34.54 13.66
N LEU A 155 -34.81 -33.62 13.00
CA LEU A 155 -34.22 -32.42 12.40
C LEU A 155 -34.93 -31.19 12.96
N ILE A 156 -34.21 -30.08 13.08
CA ILE A 156 -34.76 -28.79 13.50
C ILE A 156 -34.65 -27.80 12.36
N PHE A 157 -35.74 -27.06 12.11
CA PHE A 157 -35.75 -25.90 11.22
C PHE A 157 -36.44 -24.72 11.91
N SER A 158 -35.77 -23.57 11.98
CA SER A 158 -36.33 -22.35 12.60
C SER A 158 -36.90 -22.57 14.02
N GLY A 159 -36.34 -23.52 14.78
CA GLY A 159 -36.75 -23.87 16.14
C GLY A 159 -37.92 -24.86 16.25
N GLU A 160 -38.46 -25.37 15.15
CA GLU A 160 -39.41 -26.48 15.14
C GLU A 160 -38.71 -27.80 14.84
N GLU A 161 -39.06 -28.86 15.57
CA GLU A 161 -38.46 -30.19 15.46
C GLU A 161 -39.40 -31.15 14.71
N THR A 162 -38.86 -31.95 13.80
CA THR A 162 -39.63 -32.95 13.06
C THR A 162 -40.12 -34.07 13.97
N ALA A 163 -41.08 -34.85 13.47
CA ALA A 163 -41.33 -36.18 14.05
C ALA A 163 -40.07 -37.07 13.92
N ALA A 164 -39.96 -38.10 14.77
CA ALA A 164 -38.84 -39.03 14.73
C ALA A 164 -38.79 -39.78 13.40
N ILE A 165 -37.66 -39.65 12.70
CA ILE A 165 -37.34 -40.30 11.43
C ILE A 165 -36.54 -41.56 11.76
N GLN A 166 -37.02 -42.71 11.30
CA GLN A 166 -36.44 -44.01 11.59
C GLN A 166 -35.25 -44.32 10.67
N TRP A 167 -34.33 -45.18 11.12
CA TRP A 167 -33.15 -45.60 10.36
C TRP A 167 -33.44 -46.26 9.00
N ASP A 168 -34.66 -46.76 8.78
CA ASP A 168 -35.12 -47.40 7.55
C ASP A 168 -36.15 -46.58 6.76
N ASP A 169 -36.45 -45.35 7.20
CA ASP A 169 -37.37 -44.45 6.50
C ASP A 169 -36.84 -44.09 5.10
N ALA A 170 -37.74 -44.08 4.13
CA ALA A 170 -37.39 -43.69 2.77
C ALA A 170 -37.33 -42.16 2.65
N ALA A 171 -36.72 -41.64 1.57
CA ALA A 171 -36.66 -40.19 1.33
C ALA A 171 -38.04 -39.50 1.36
N ILE A 172 -39.11 -40.20 0.97
CA ILE A 172 -40.48 -39.67 1.04
C ILE A 172 -40.97 -39.49 2.49
N ASP A 173 -40.53 -40.33 3.42
CA ASP A 173 -40.91 -40.26 4.82
C ASP A 173 -40.17 -39.10 5.50
N VAL A 174 -38.89 -38.91 5.18
CA VAL A 174 -38.09 -37.72 5.54
C VAL A 174 -38.76 -36.45 5.00
N GLN A 175 -39.18 -36.46 3.74
CA GLN A 175 -39.91 -35.36 3.11
C GLN A 175 -41.22 -35.05 3.85
N ASN A 176 -41.98 -36.07 4.24
CA ASN A 176 -43.24 -35.86 4.97
C ASN A 176 -42.99 -35.29 6.37
N ALA A 177 -41.92 -35.72 7.05
CA ALA A 177 -41.53 -35.20 8.35
C ALA A 177 -41.14 -33.71 8.29
N LEU A 178 -40.39 -33.30 7.25
CA LEU A 178 -40.03 -31.90 7.02
C LEU A 178 -41.23 -31.03 6.59
N ASN A 179 -42.07 -31.53 5.67
CA ASN A 179 -43.28 -30.81 5.24
C ASN A 179 -44.37 -30.70 6.32
N ALA A 180 -44.22 -31.40 7.45
CA ALA A 180 -45.11 -31.25 8.59
C ALA A 180 -44.75 -30.04 9.48
N LEU A 181 -43.56 -29.46 9.31
CA LEU A 181 -43.14 -28.25 10.01
C LEU A 181 -43.94 -27.04 9.49
N SER A 182 -44.39 -26.18 10.39
CA SER A 182 -45.20 -25.01 10.02
C SER A 182 -44.36 -23.88 9.44
N ALA A 183 -43.05 -23.89 9.72
CA ALA A 183 -42.06 -22.97 9.20
C ALA A 183 -41.64 -23.26 7.74
N LEU A 184 -42.04 -24.39 7.16
CA LEU A 184 -41.71 -24.79 5.79
C LEU A 184 -42.97 -24.85 4.93
N SER A 185 -42.92 -24.29 3.72
CA SER A 185 -44.03 -24.33 2.78
C SER A 185 -44.06 -25.62 1.97
N ALA A 186 -42.94 -26.01 1.36
CA ALA A 186 -42.79 -27.26 0.63
C ALA A 186 -41.30 -27.61 0.44
N VAL A 187 -40.98 -28.88 0.64
CA VAL A 187 -39.65 -29.45 0.46
C VAL A 187 -39.75 -30.77 -0.27
N THR A 188 -38.75 -31.06 -1.11
CA THR A 188 -38.59 -32.35 -1.80
C THR A 188 -37.30 -32.99 -1.34
N VAL A 189 -37.35 -34.27 -0.97
CA VAL A 189 -36.18 -35.00 -0.49
C VAL A 189 -35.90 -36.17 -1.41
N SER A 190 -34.64 -36.33 -1.78
CA SER A 190 -34.16 -37.48 -2.57
C SER A 190 -32.88 -38.06 -1.95
N GLY A 191 -32.51 -39.27 -2.35
CA GLY A 191 -31.33 -39.95 -1.82
C GLY A 191 -31.64 -41.06 -0.82
N SER A 192 -30.65 -41.43 -0.01
CA SER A 192 -30.72 -42.51 0.98
C SER A 192 -29.62 -42.34 2.02
N PHE A 193 -29.71 -43.05 3.15
CA PHE A 193 -28.68 -43.00 4.18
C PHE A 193 -27.25 -43.32 3.68
N GLY A 194 -27.11 -44.15 2.65
CA GLY A 194 -25.80 -44.48 2.06
C GLY A 194 -25.23 -43.42 1.11
N ALA A 195 -26.08 -42.58 0.52
CA ALA A 195 -25.69 -41.52 -0.42
C ALA A 195 -25.82 -40.11 0.17
N GLY A 196 -26.49 -39.97 1.31
CA GLY A 196 -26.99 -38.71 1.84
C GLY A 196 -28.40 -38.39 1.32
N PHE A 197 -29.14 -37.58 2.07
CA PHE A 197 -30.42 -37.02 1.63
C PHE A 197 -30.20 -35.60 1.10
N VAL A 198 -30.65 -35.35 -0.12
CA VAL A 198 -30.66 -34.02 -0.73
C VAL A 198 -32.05 -33.43 -0.52
N VAL A 199 -32.09 -32.33 0.21
CA VAL A 199 -33.28 -31.59 0.58
C VAL A 199 -33.34 -30.34 -0.29
N THR A 200 -34.29 -30.30 -1.22
CA THR A 200 -34.53 -29.15 -2.09
C THR A 200 -35.80 -28.44 -1.64
N PHE A 201 -35.65 -27.22 -1.17
CA PHE A 201 -36.75 -26.34 -0.79
C PHE A 201 -37.45 -25.85 -2.05
N ALA A 202 -38.77 -25.74 -2.03
CA ALA A 202 -39.56 -25.40 -3.20
C ALA A 202 -40.39 -24.14 -2.97
N GLY A 203 -40.78 -23.49 -4.08
CA GLY A 203 -41.61 -22.28 -4.03
C GLY A 203 -40.88 -21.11 -3.38
N ALA A 204 -41.61 -20.32 -2.58
CA ALA A 204 -41.04 -19.12 -1.95
C ALA A 204 -39.86 -19.43 -1.01
N ASP A 205 -39.80 -20.62 -0.43
CA ASP A 205 -38.69 -21.01 0.44
C ASP A 205 -37.46 -21.47 -0.36
N GLY A 206 -37.65 -21.96 -1.58
CA GLY A 206 -36.57 -22.34 -2.49
C GLY A 206 -35.90 -21.15 -3.15
N GLU A 207 -36.65 -20.11 -3.52
CA GLU A 207 -36.12 -18.96 -4.27
C GLU A 207 -35.33 -17.94 -3.41
N GLN A 208 -35.04 -18.26 -2.15
CA GLN A 208 -34.28 -17.42 -1.23
C GLN A 208 -33.36 -18.28 -0.34
N PRO A 209 -32.23 -17.72 0.16
CA PRO A 209 -31.37 -18.46 1.08
C PRO A 209 -32.14 -18.80 2.36
N GLN A 210 -32.01 -20.04 2.83
CA GLN A 210 -32.62 -20.50 4.08
C GLN A 210 -31.55 -20.79 5.14
N PRO A 211 -31.88 -20.69 6.43
CA PRO A 211 -31.04 -21.25 7.48
C PRO A 211 -30.78 -22.75 7.25
N ASP A 212 -29.58 -23.20 7.59
CA ASP A 212 -29.26 -24.63 7.60
C ASP A 212 -30.22 -25.40 8.52
N LEU A 213 -30.63 -26.59 8.08
CA LEU A 213 -31.26 -27.56 8.97
C LEU A 213 -30.27 -27.94 10.08
N GLU A 214 -30.77 -28.04 11.30
CA GLU A 214 -29.99 -28.44 12.46
C GLU A 214 -30.28 -29.89 12.82
N GLU A 215 -29.30 -30.58 13.40
CA GLU A 215 -29.52 -31.87 14.03
C GLU A 215 -30.53 -31.69 15.19
N GLY A 216 -31.55 -32.54 15.23
CA GLY A 216 -32.57 -32.49 16.26
C GLY A 216 -32.07 -32.95 17.64
N ASN A 217 -32.94 -32.85 18.64
CA ASN A 217 -32.59 -33.17 20.03
C ASN A 217 -32.40 -34.68 20.25
N THR A 218 -32.87 -35.50 19.31
CA THR A 218 -32.74 -36.95 19.34
C THR A 218 -31.92 -37.42 18.13
N ASN A 219 -30.78 -38.04 18.41
CA ASN A 219 -30.05 -38.89 17.46
C ASN A 219 -29.59 -40.16 18.19
N THR A 220 -30.15 -41.30 17.80
CA THR A 220 -29.84 -42.63 18.35
C THR A 220 -29.40 -43.61 17.28
N LEU A 221 -29.01 -43.11 16.10
CA LEU A 221 -28.58 -43.92 14.96
C LEU A 221 -27.31 -44.71 15.27
N ASP A 222 -27.31 -46.00 14.94
CA ASP A 222 -26.21 -46.93 15.25
C ASP A 222 -26.00 -47.96 14.12
N ASP A 223 -24.75 -48.17 13.71
CA ASP A 223 -24.30 -49.19 12.75
C ASP A 223 -23.35 -50.25 13.35
N GLY A 224 -23.24 -50.28 14.68
CA GLY A 224 -22.15 -50.88 15.45
C GLY A 224 -21.24 -49.82 16.09
N SER A 225 -21.37 -48.57 15.69
CA SER A 225 -20.90 -47.36 16.37
C SER A 225 -21.91 -46.21 16.18
N PRO A 226 -21.92 -45.18 17.04
CA PRO A 226 -22.82 -44.04 16.90
C PRO A 226 -22.61 -43.32 15.56
N VAL A 227 -23.71 -43.18 14.78
CA VAL A 227 -23.69 -42.47 13.49
C VAL A 227 -23.96 -41.00 13.71
N THR A 228 -23.10 -40.14 13.16
CA THR A 228 -23.22 -38.67 13.26
C THR A 228 -23.82 -38.10 12.00
N ILE A 229 -24.65 -37.06 12.15
CA ILE A 229 -25.30 -36.36 11.05
C ILE A 229 -24.51 -35.07 10.76
N SER A 230 -24.30 -34.77 9.48
CA SER A 230 -23.71 -33.50 9.04
C SER A 230 -24.55 -32.91 7.92
N ILE A 231 -24.95 -31.66 8.11
CA ILE A 231 -25.82 -30.92 7.19
C ILE A 231 -24.99 -29.79 6.59
N ALA A 232 -25.12 -29.57 5.29
CA ALA A 232 -24.48 -28.47 4.60
C ALA A 232 -25.38 -27.91 3.50
N GLU A 233 -25.46 -26.58 3.44
CA GLU A 233 -25.94 -25.84 2.26
C GLU A 233 -25.06 -26.18 1.04
N THR A 234 -25.71 -26.67 0.00
CA THR A 234 -25.05 -27.05 -1.27
C THR A 234 -25.38 -26.11 -2.40
N THR A 235 -26.53 -25.43 -2.37
CA THR A 235 -26.90 -24.41 -3.36
C THR A 235 -27.79 -23.38 -2.67
N PRO A 236 -27.34 -22.11 -2.55
CA PRO A 236 -28.17 -21.04 -2.03
C PRO A 236 -29.35 -20.75 -2.96
N GLY A 237 -30.53 -20.59 -2.37
CA GLY A 237 -31.73 -20.15 -3.06
C GLY A 237 -31.58 -18.74 -3.64
N LYS A 238 -31.94 -18.56 -4.91
CA LYS A 238 -31.91 -17.26 -5.59
C LYS A 238 -33.10 -17.10 -6.52
N LEU A 239 -33.76 -15.95 -6.42
CA LEU A 239 -34.78 -15.51 -7.37
C LEU A 239 -34.23 -15.50 -8.80
N PRO A 240 -35.07 -15.76 -9.82
CA PRO A 240 -34.68 -15.59 -11.22
C PRO A 240 -34.17 -14.17 -11.46
N ASN A 241 -32.91 -14.08 -11.88
CA ASN A 241 -32.22 -12.80 -12.05
C ASN A 241 -31.33 -12.77 -13.28
N VAL A 242 -30.90 -11.56 -13.65
CA VAL A 242 -29.86 -11.34 -14.65
C VAL A 242 -29.11 -10.05 -14.36
N ASP A 243 -27.79 -10.09 -14.53
CA ASP A 243 -26.94 -8.91 -14.47
C ASP A 243 -26.85 -8.23 -15.84
N VAL A 244 -27.05 -6.93 -15.87
CA VAL A 244 -27.06 -6.11 -17.09
C VAL A 244 -26.19 -4.88 -16.86
N SER A 245 -25.26 -4.63 -17.79
CA SER A 245 -24.50 -3.38 -17.81
C SER A 245 -25.39 -2.20 -18.17
N VAL A 246 -25.21 -1.10 -17.46
CA VAL A 246 -25.95 0.14 -17.65
C VAL A 246 -25.02 1.33 -17.77
N THR A 247 -25.42 2.28 -18.60
CA THR A 247 -24.75 3.57 -18.81
C THR A 247 -25.71 4.71 -18.50
N ALA A 248 -25.24 5.77 -17.86
CA ALA A 248 -26.05 6.97 -17.63
C ALA A 248 -26.52 7.60 -18.95
N GLU A 249 -27.74 8.15 -18.99
CA GLU A 249 -28.24 8.87 -20.19
C GLU A 249 -27.47 10.18 -20.44
N THR A 250 -26.92 10.80 -19.38
CA THR A 250 -26.16 12.04 -19.46
C THR A 250 -24.71 11.82 -19.03
N ALA A 251 -23.77 12.42 -19.75
CA ALA A 251 -22.36 12.37 -19.41
C ALA A 251 -22.06 13.28 -18.22
N GLY A 252 -21.27 12.80 -17.27
CA GLY A 252 -20.96 13.50 -16.03
C GLY A 252 -20.83 12.55 -14.84
N ALA A 253 -20.48 13.12 -13.69
CA ALA A 253 -20.40 12.38 -12.43
C ALA A 253 -21.81 12.20 -11.83
N ILE A 254 -22.54 11.19 -12.30
CA ILE A 254 -23.81 10.77 -11.71
C ILE A 254 -23.54 9.70 -10.67
N SER A 255 -23.82 10.03 -9.41
CA SER A 255 -23.66 9.13 -8.27
C SER A 255 -24.89 8.24 -8.09
N ALA A 256 -24.68 6.94 -7.94
CA ALA A 256 -25.69 5.98 -7.53
C ALA A 256 -25.04 4.90 -6.64
N LEU A 257 -25.38 4.94 -5.35
CA LEU A 257 -24.86 4.00 -4.36
C LEU A 257 -25.54 2.63 -4.51
N ALA A 258 -24.93 1.58 -3.97
CA ALA A 258 -25.46 0.23 -3.91
C ALA A 258 -26.89 0.23 -3.34
N GLY A 259 -27.79 -0.50 -4.00
CA GLY A 259 -29.19 -0.64 -3.62
C GLY A 259 -30.09 0.56 -3.92
N THR A 260 -29.61 1.60 -4.62
CA THR A 260 -30.41 2.81 -4.88
C THR A 260 -31.13 2.79 -6.24
N LEU A 261 -30.64 2.01 -7.22
CA LEU A 261 -31.24 1.85 -8.55
C LEU A 261 -32.40 0.85 -8.53
N THR A 262 -33.56 1.31 -8.09
CA THR A 262 -34.75 0.45 -7.87
C THR A 262 -35.99 0.87 -8.66
N VAL A 263 -35.97 2.04 -9.29
CA VAL A 263 -37.13 2.55 -10.04
C VAL A 263 -37.00 2.18 -11.51
N ILE A 264 -37.95 1.41 -12.02
CA ILE A 264 -38.01 1.02 -13.44
C ILE A 264 -38.88 2.02 -14.19
N GLU A 265 -38.30 2.75 -15.13
CA GLU A 265 -39.03 3.72 -15.98
C GLU A 265 -39.59 3.05 -17.23
N THR A 266 -38.86 2.08 -17.80
CA THR A 266 -39.30 1.34 -18.99
C THR A 266 -40.05 0.08 -18.58
N VAL A 267 -41.39 0.10 -18.70
CA VAL A 267 -42.23 -1.04 -18.32
C VAL A 267 -42.04 -2.20 -19.30
N VAL A 268 -41.44 -3.30 -18.81
CA VAL A 268 -41.32 -4.58 -19.53
C VAL A 268 -42.14 -5.63 -18.79
N ALA A 269 -43.05 -6.31 -19.49
CA ALA A 269 -43.86 -7.35 -18.88
C ALA A 269 -42.99 -8.53 -18.42
N GLY A 270 -43.09 -8.90 -17.13
CA GLY A 270 -42.26 -9.95 -16.52
C GLY A 270 -40.97 -9.45 -15.86
N TRP A 271 -40.70 -8.14 -15.90
CA TRP A 271 -39.65 -7.50 -15.09
C TRP A 271 -40.29 -6.88 -13.84
N ASP A 272 -39.93 -7.41 -12.67
CA ASP A 272 -40.59 -7.06 -11.40
C ASP A 272 -39.79 -6.03 -10.59
N SER A 273 -38.47 -6.16 -10.54
CA SER A 273 -37.60 -5.22 -9.81
C SER A 273 -36.16 -5.20 -10.36
N CYS A 274 -35.40 -4.18 -9.98
CA CYS A 274 -33.97 -4.11 -10.21
C CYS A 274 -33.25 -3.56 -8.98
N THR A 275 -31.98 -3.89 -8.84
CA THR A 275 -31.08 -3.31 -7.82
C THR A 275 -29.66 -3.31 -8.35
N ASN A 276 -28.80 -2.43 -7.84
CA ASN A 276 -27.36 -2.50 -8.08
C ASN A 276 -26.65 -3.06 -6.84
N ALA A 277 -25.86 -4.13 -7.01
CA ALA A 277 -25.13 -4.75 -5.91
C ALA A 277 -23.93 -3.91 -5.44
N ALA A 278 -23.36 -3.11 -6.34
CA ALA A 278 -22.24 -2.22 -6.08
C ALA A 278 -22.58 -0.79 -6.50
N ASP A 279 -21.79 0.16 -5.98
CA ASP A 279 -21.85 1.56 -6.40
C ASP A 279 -21.54 1.69 -7.89
N ILE A 280 -22.26 2.58 -8.57
CA ILE A 280 -21.97 2.92 -9.96
C ILE A 280 -20.62 3.64 -10.04
N VAL A 281 -19.82 3.29 -11.03
CA VAL A 281 -18.57 4.01 -11.32
C VAL A 281 -18.94 5.35 -11.92
N GLU A 282 -18.65 6.41 -11.18
CA GLU A 282 -18.96 7.77 -11.60
C GLU A 282 -18.16 8.16 -12.84
N GLY A 283 -18.86 8.76 -13.82
CA GLY A 283 -18.22 9.41 -14.94
C GLY A 283 -17.47 10.67 -14.51
N LYS A 284 -16.79 11.29 -15.46
CA LYS A 284 -16.12 12.57 -15.25
C LYS A 284 -16.95 13.68 -15.87
N ASN A 285 -17.04 14.81 -15.18
CA ASN A 285 -17.54 16.03 -15.78
C ASN A 285 -16.56 16.53 -16.85
N ILE A 286 -17.05 17.41 -17.73
CA ILE A 286 -16.18 18.09 -18.68
C ILE A 286 -15.09 18.85 -17.92
N GLU A 287 -13.85 18.75 -18.39
CA GLU A 287 -12.71 19.42 -17.79
C GLU A 287 -12.92 20.94 -17.77
N THR A 288 -12.62 21.59 -16.65
CA THR A 288 -12.78 23.04 -16.49
C THR A 288 -11.62 23.81 -17.14
N ASP A 289 -11.82 25.10 -17.43
CA ASP A 289 -10.77 25.98 -17.97
C ASP A 289 -9.53 26.08 -17.06
N ALA A 290 -9.70 25.96 -15.74
CA ALA A 290 -8.59 26.01 -14.80
C ALA A 290 -7.77 24.71 -14.87
N GLU A 291 -8.43 23.56 -14.86
CA GLU A 291 -7.79 22.24 -14.96
C GLU A 291 -7.05 22.07 -16.28
N LEU A 292 -7.66 22.48 -17.40
CA LEU A 292 -7.01 22.44 -18.72
C LEU A 292 -5.71 23.25 -18.74
N ARG A 293 -5.67 24.42 -18.09
CA ARG A 293 -4.44 25.24 -18.01
C ARG A 293 -3.37 24.56 -17.16
N VAL A 294 -3.74 23.96 -16.03
CA VAL A 294 -2.80 23.23 -15.17
C VAL A 294 -2.23 22.03 -15.92
N ARG A 295 -3.08 21.22 -16.56
CA ARG A 295 -2.66 20.07 -17.36
C ARG A 295 -1.75 20.49 -18.50
N ARG A 296 -2.08 21.57 -19.21
CA ARG A 296 -1.21 22.13 -20.25
C ARG A 296 0.17 22.51 -19.71
N LEU A 297 0.25 23.17 -18.56
CA LEU A 297 1.54 23.52 -17.95
C LEU A 297 2.33 22.25 -17.61
N GLN A 298 1.68 21.23 -17.04
CA GLN A 298 2.33 19.95 -16.73
C GLN A 298 2.85 19.24 -17.99
N THR A 299 2.06 19.19 -19.06
CA THR A 299 2.48 18.59 -20.34
C THR A 299 3.61 19.38 -21.00
N LEU A 300 3.57 20.72 -20.98
CA LEU A 300 4.65 21.57 -21.50
C LEU A 300 5.91 21.51 -20.64
N SER A 301 5.78 21.29 -19.34
CA SER A 301 6.86 21.03 -18.40
C SER A 301 7.42 19.61 -18.49
N GLN A 302 6.94 18.80 -19.43
CA GLN A 302 7.50 17.50 -19.76
C GLN A 302 8.42 17.54 -21.02
N PRO A 303 9.45 18.42 -21.14
CA PRO A 303 10.47 18.28 -22.17
C PRO A 303 11.59 17.37 -21.66
N GLY A 304 11.50 16.10 -22.01
CA GLY A 304 12.56 15.13 -21.81
C GLY A 304 12.04 13.76 -22.18
N SER A 305 12.24 13.34 -23.43
CA SER A 305 12.25 11.92 -23.78
C SER A 305 13.70 11.52 -23.97
N ALA A 306 14.07 10.32 -23.52
CA ALA A 306 15.39 9.74 -23.76
C ALA A 306 16.62 10.37 -23.08
N THR A 307 16.48 11.12 -21.98
CA THR A 307 17.60 11.40 -21.05
C THR A 307 17.48 10.55 -19.79
N VAL A 308 18.60 10.22 -19.15
CA VAL A 308 18.64 9.48 -17.87
C VAL A 308 17.75 10.16 -16.82
N ASP A 309 17.82 11.48 -16.72
CA ASP A 309 17.02 12.27 -15.79
C ASP A 309 15.52 12.22 -16.10
N ALA A 310 15.14 12.18 -17.37
CA ALA A 310 13.74 12.09 -17.77
C ALA A 310 13.14 10.72 -17.45
N ILE A 311 13.89 9.63 -17.69
CA ILE A 311 13.47 8.27 -17.32
C ILE A 311 13.30 8.19 -15.81
N ARG A 312 14.28 8.70 -15.04
CA ARG A 312 14.21 8.77 -13.58
C ARG A 312 13.01 9.58 -13.11
N ALA A 313 12.79 10.78 -13.63
CA ALA A 313 11.68 11.65 -13.24
C ALA A 313 10.31 11.04 -13.57
N LYS A 314 10.19 10.29 -14.67
CA LYS A 314 8.95 9.60 -15.02
C LYS A 314 8.65 8.44 -14.07
N ILE A 315 9.65 7.66 -13.71
CA ILE A 315 9.50 6.58 -12.72
C ILE A 315 9.11 7.16 -11.35
N LEU A 316 9.74 8.26 -10.92
CA LEU A 316 9.40 8.97 -9.67
C LEU A 316 8.03 9.65 -9.67
N SER A 317 7.36 9.77 -10.83
CA SER A 317 6.01 10.35 -10.90
C SER A 317 4.90 9.35 -10.54
N ILE A 318 5.24 8.07 -10.36
CA ILE A 318 4.33 7.02 -9.88
C ILE A 318 4.26 7.14 -8.35
N ASP A 319 3.05 7.29 -7.80
CA ASP A 319 2.83 7.57 -6.37
C ASP A 319 3.38 6.48 -5.43
N GLU A 320 3.43 5.24 -5.91
CA GLU A 320 3.91 4.09 -5.15
C GLU A 320 5.45 3.93 -5.16
N VAL A 321 6.18 4.67 -6.01
CA VAL A 321 7.63 4.55 -6.11
C VAL A 321 8.32 5.46 -5.11
N LYS A 322 9.09 4.87 -4.17
CA LYS A 322 9.83 5.64 -3.15
C LYS A 322 11.13 6.22 -3.66
N ALA A 323 11.85 5.48 -4.52
CA ALA A 323 13.11 5.95 -5.09
C ALA A 323 13.46 5.22 -6.40
N ALA A 324 14.12 5.94 -7.31
CA ALA A 324 14.58 5.40 -8.57
C ALA A 324 15.93 6.01 -8.99
N VAL A 325 16.82 5.17 -9.49
CA VAL A 325 18.12 5.52 -10.08
C VAL A 325 18.24 4.83 -11.43
N VAL A 326 18.82 5.49 -12.42
CA VAL A 326 18.99 4.94 -13.77
C VAL A 326 20.47 5.01 -14.13
N PHE A 327 21.05 3.86 -14.44
CA PHE A 327 22.41 3.76 -14.95
C PHE A 327 22.40 3.60 -16.47
N GLU A 328 23.38 4.18 -17.14
CA GLU A 328 23.61 3.99 -18.57
C GLU A 328 25.02 3.46 -18.83
N ASN A 329 25.13 2.50 -19.73
CA ASN A 329 26.41 2.10 -20.30
C ASN A 329 26.51 2.64 -21.73
N ILE A 330 27.24 3.75 -21.89
CA ILE A 330 27.50 4.38 -23.19
C ILE A 330 28.65 3.73 -23.97
N GLN A 331 29.36 2.77 -23.38
CA GLN A 331 30.54 2.14 -23.98
C GLN A 331 30.14 1.00 -24.95
N ASP A 332 31.07 0.67 -25.85
CA ASP A 332 30.95 -0.47 -26.78
C ASP A 332 31.33 -1.83 -26.14
N VAL A 333 31.50 -1.86 -24.81
CA VAL A 333 31.85 -3.05 -24.04
C VAL A 333 30.96 -3.21 -22.81
N THR A 334 30.76 -4.44 -22.38
CA THR A 334 30.13 -4.74 -21.09
C THR A 334 31.00 -4.19 -19.95
N ASP A 335 30.38 -3.51 -18.99
CA ASP A 335 31.08 -2.94 -17.83
C ASP A 335 31.29 -3.94 -16.69
N GLY A 336 31.93 -3.47 -15.61
CA GLY A 336 32.26 -4.29 -14.43
C GLY A 336 31.05 -4.84 -13.67
N GLU A 337 29.87 -4.24 -13.86
CA GLU A 337 28.59 -4.69 -13.27
C GLU A 337 27.78 -5.56 -14.24
N GLY A 338 28.32 -5.92 -15.39
CA GLY A 338 27.69 -6.84 -16.35
C GLY A 338 26.67 -6.20 -17.30
N ARG A 339 26.56 -4.86 -17.33
CA ARG A 339 25.60 -4.14 -18.19
C ARG A 339 26.10 -4.16 -19.65
N PRO A 340 25.33 -4.68 -20.62
CA PRO A 340 25.72 -4.73 -22.04
C PRO A 340 26.05 -3.36 -22.64
N PRO A 341 26.76 -3.29 -23.77
CA PRO A 341 27.01 -2.03 -24.48
C PRO A 341 25.71 -1.36 -24.94
N HIS A 342 25.67 -0.02 -24.86
CA HIS A 342 24.49 0.80 -25.19
C HIS A 342 23.20 0.34 -24.47
N SER A 343 23.31 0.05 -23.17
CA SER A 343 22.18 -0.37 -22.35
C SER A 343 21.86 0.63 -21.25
N ILE A 344 20.59 0.61 -20.81
CA ILE A 344 20.15 1.29 -19.60
C ILE A 344 19.70 0.27 -18.56
N ALA A 345 20.00 0.56 -17.30
CA ALA A 345 19.65 -0.25 -16.15
C ALA A 345 18.94 0.61 -15.09
N PRO A 346 17.61 0.72 -15.14
CA PRO A 346 16.81 1.33 -14.09
C PRO A 346 16.78 0.43 -12.85
N VAL A 347 17.03 1.02 -11.68
CA VAL A 347 16.85 0.39 -10.37
C VAL A 347 15.74 1.14 -9.65
N VAL A 348 14.67 0.44 -9.28
CA VAL A 348 13.44 1.03 -8.73
C VAL A 348 13.06 0.36 -7.43
N LEU A 349 12.82 1.16 -6.39
CA LEU A 349 12.31 0.71 -5.10
C LEU A 349 10.81 0.97 -5.02
N ASP A 350 10.08 -0.10 -4.69
CA ASP A 350 8.62 -0.08 -4.51
C ASP A 350 7.82 0.20 -5.80
N GLY A 351 6.48 0.12 -5.72
CA GLY A 351 5.52 0.34 -6.82
C GLY A 351 5.26 -0.86 -7.74
N ASP A 352 4.14 -0.85 -8.46
CA ASP A 352 3.74 -1.94 -9.37
C ASP A 352 4.65 -2.11 -10.60
N ASP A 353 4.98 -3.37 -10.91
CA ASP A 353 5.88 -3.76 -11.99
C ASP A 353 5.38 -3.31 -13.38
N ASN A 354 4.06 -3.34 -13.63
CA ASN A 354 3.48 -2.98 -14.92
C ASN A 354 3.48 -1.46 -15.13
N ASP A 355 3.16 -0.70 -14.09
CA ASP A 355 3.16 0.76 -14.16
C ASP A 355 4.57 1.31 -14.39
N ILE A 356 5.57 0.72 -13.72
CA ILE A 356 6.98 1.05 -13.92
C ILE A 356 7.41 0.70 -15.35
N ALA A 357 7.08 -0.50 -15.83
CA ALA A 357 7.45 -0.94 -17.17
C ALA A 357 6.82 -0.06 -18.27
N LEU A 358 5.55 0.34 -18.10
CA LEU A 358 4.86 1.26 -19.00
C LEU A 358 5.50 2.65 -18.97
N ALA A 359 5.80 3.19 -17.77
CA ALA A 359 6.46 4.48 -17.61
C ALA A 359 7.82 4.51 -18.32
N ILE A 360 8.64 3.47 -18.17
CA ILE A 360 9.92 3.33 -18.88
C ILE A 360 9.70 3.27 -20.39
N GLN A 361 8.76 2.46 -20.86
CA GLN A 361 8.51 2.27 -22.29
C GLN A 361 8.07 3.56 -23.00
N THR A 362 7.33 4.44 -22.31
CA THR A 362 6.89 5.72 -22.90
C THR A 362 8.02 6.73 -23.12
N VAL A 363 9.10 6.66 -22.33
CA VAL A 363 10.19 7.66 -22.34
C VAL A 363 11.46 7.13 -23.00
N ARG A 364 11.65 5.80 -23.03
CA ARG A 364 12.83 5.15 -23.59
C ARG A 364 12.95 5.38 -25.11
N PRO A 365 14.15 5.72 -25.62
CA PRO A 365 14.40 5.79 -27.06
C PRO A 365 14.39 4.39 -27.70
N ALA A 366 13.94 4.31 -28.96
CA ALA A 366 13.92 3.05 -29.70
C ALA A 366 15.35 2.50 -29.92
N GLY A 367 15.52 1.19 -29.73
CA GLY A 367 16.77 0.47 -30.02
C GLY A 367 17.75 0.32 -28.85
N ILE A 368 17.44 0.84 -27.66
CA ILE A 368 18.27 0.67 -26.46
C ILE A 368 17.91 -0.62 -25.72
N GLN A 369 18.94 -1.39 -25.35
CA GLN A 369 18.79 -2.62 -24.59
C GLN A 369 18.56 -2.32 -23.10
N MET A 370 17.63 -3.04 -22.46
CA MET A 370 17.38 -2.94 -21.03
C MET A 370 18.16 -4.02 -20.28
N PHE A 371 18.68 -3.66 -19.11
CA PHE A 371 19.30 -4.60 -18.18
C PHE A 371 18.59 -4.54 -16.82
N GLY A 372 18.30 -5.72 -16.27
CA GLY A 372 17.67 -5.88 -14.97
C GLY A 372 17.21 -7.31 -14.71
N ASP A 373 16.91 -7.60 -13.45
CA ASP A 373 16.51 -8.93 -12.97
C ASP A 373 15.00 -9.18 -13.16
N VAL A 374 14.20 -8.13 -13.09
CA VAL A 374 12.75 -8.17 -13.32
C VAL A 374 12.49 -7.92 -14.80
N SER A 375 11.67 -8.77 -15.42
CA SER A 375 11.27 -8.66 -16.82
C SER A 375 9.75 -8.61 -16.93
N VAL A 376 9.24 -7.55 -17.57
CA VAL A 376 7.81 -7.32 -17.79
C VAL A 376 7.58 -7.08 -19.27
N VAL A 377 6.53 -7.69 -19.81
CA VAL A 377 6.13 -7.51 -21.21
C VAL A 377 5.03 -6.47 -21.30
N VAL A 378 5.27 -5.41 -22.07
CA VAL A 378 4.31 -4.32 -22.29
C VAL A 378 4.00 -4.20 -23.78
N GLN A 379 2.74 -3.99 -24.14
CA GLN A 379 2.34 -3.78 -25.52
C GLN A 379 2.57 -2.33 -25.95
N ASP A 380 3.21 -2.15 -27.11
CA ASP A 380 3.35 -0.83 -27.73
C ASP A 380 2.05 -0.36 -28.42
N SER A 381 2.03 0.88 -28.91
CA SER A 381 0.89 1.47 -29.63
C SER A 381 0.54 0.78 -30.95
N GLN A 382 1.37 -0.16 -31.42
CA GLN A 382 1.16 -0.96 -32.61
C GLN A 382 0.78 -2.42 -32.28
N GLY A 383 0.63 -2.76 -31.00
CA GLY A 383 0.24 -4.08 -30.51
C GLY A 383 1.38 -5.10 -30.52
N PHE A 384 2.64 -4.67 -30.57
CA PHE A 384 3.79 -5.57 -30.41
C PHE A 384 4.25 -5.63 -28.96
N ASP A 385 4.60 -6.84 -28.52
CA ASP A 385 5.14 -7.11 -27.20
C ASP A 385 6.59 -6.60 -27.09
N GLN A 386 6.83 -5.71 -26.13
CA GLN A 386 8.16 -5.17 -25.80
C GLN A 386 8.56 -5.67 -24.41
N GLU A 387 9.71 -6.34 -24.33
CA GLU A 387 10.27 -6.78 -23.05
C GLU A 387 11.03 -5.62 -22.40
N ILE A 388 10.57 -5.20 -21.22
CA ILE A 388 11.19 -4.15 -20.40
C ILE A 388 11.81 -4.79 -19.17
N LYS A 389 13.07 -4.44 -18.89
CA LYS A 389 13.83 -4.96 -17.75
C LYS A 389 14.24 -3.84 -16.82
N PHE A 390 14.14 -4.09 -15.53
CA PHE A 390 14.64 -3.22 -14.45
C PHE A 390 15.03 -4.09 -13.25
N SER A 391 15.80 -3.55 -12.31
CA SER A 391 16.18 -4.27 -11.09
C SER A 391 15.54 -3.65 -9.86
N ARG A 392 15.32 -4.49 -8.85
CA ARG A 392 15.00 -4.05 -7.48
C ARG A 392 16.31 -3.97 -6.68
N PRO A 393 16.48 -2.96 -5.81
CA PRO A 393 17.66 -2.91 -4.94
C PRO A 393 17.66 -4.11 -3.97
N THR A 394 18.84 -4.68 -3.71
CA THR A 394 19.03 -5.68 -2.65
C THR A 394 19.37 -4.99 -1.35
N GLU A 395 18.65 -5.33 -0.29
CA GLU A 395 18.89 -4.84 1.08
C GLU A 395 20.23 -5.38 1.61
N ILE A 396 21.06 -4.50 2.21
CA ILE A 396 22.34 -4.86 2.85
C ILE A 396 22.28 -4.46 4.32
N ASP A 397 22.14 -5.43 5.23
CA ASP A 397 22.13 -5.15 6.66
C ASP A 397 23.46 -4.55 7.13
N ILE A 398 23.39 -3.40 7.81
CA ILE A 398 24.54 -2.72 8.40
C ILE A 398 24.42 -2.79 9.93
N TYR A 399 25.48 -3.28 10.57
CA TYR A 399 25.60 -3.36 12.02
C TYR A 399 26.47 -2.22 12.54
N LEU A 400 25.98 -1.51 13.56
CA LEU A 400 26.67 -0.40 14.21
C LEU A 400 26.99 -0.78 15.66
N GLU A 401 28.25 -0.57 16.07
CA GLU A 401 28.66 -0.61 17.47
C GLU A 401 29.01 0.82 17.91
N VAL A 402 28.32 1.29 18.95
CA VAL A 402 28.51 2.64 19.51
C VAL A 402 28.97 2.51 20.95
N ASP A 403 30.19 2.93 21.22
CA ASP A 403 30.71 3.11 22.56
C ASP A 403 30.60 4.58 22.94
N ILE A 404 29.88 4.90 24.02
CA ILE A 404 29.64 6.29 24.46
C ILE A 404 30.23 6.58 25.84
N LYS A 405 30.71 7.81 26.02
CA LYS A 405 30.98 8.39 27.34
C LYS A 405 29.84 9.30 27.76
N THR A 406 29.21 9.01 28.89
CA THR A 406 28.12 9.84 29.42
C THR A 406 28.52 10.60 30.69
N ASP A 407 27.94 11.78 30.90
CA ASP A 407 28.03 12.54 32.14
C ASP A 407 26.79 12.34 33.05
N SER A 408 26.75 13.01 34.20
CA SER A 408 25.63 12.91 35.17
C SER A 408 24.30 13.50 34.68
N THR A 409 24.26 14.10 33.49
CA THR A 409 23.06 14.69 32.89
C THR A 409 22.41 13.78 31.85
N PHE A 410 22.97 12.60 31.62
CA PHE A 410 22.42 11.61 30.71
C PHE A 410 21.05 11.10 31.19
N PRO A 411 20.02 11.13 30.33
CA PRO A 411 18.66 10.77 30.71
C PRO A 411 18.52 9.25 30.92
N THR A 412 17.62 8.85 31.82
CA THR A 412 17.19 7.46 31.96
C THR A 412 16.42 7.06 30.70
N GLY A 413 16.97 6.14 29.89
CA GLY A 413 16.47 5.82 28.53
C GLY A 413 17.20 6.53 27.39
N GLY A 414 18.35 7.16 27.64
CA GLY A 414 19.16 7.79 26.60
C GLY A 414 19.72 6.82 25.55
N GLU A 415 19.83 5.53 25.86
CA GLU A 415 20.27 4.48 24.91
C GLU A 415 19.24 4.26 23.80
N ASP A 416 17.95 4.20 24.15
CA ASP A 416 16.87 4.11 23.17
C ASP A 416 16.82 5.40 22.32
N ALA A 417 17.05 6.57 22.93
CA ALA A 417 17.10 7.84 22.21
C ALA A 417 18.28 7.93 21.22
N ILE A 418 19.43 7.32 21.52
CA ILE A 418 20.56 7.21 20.59
C ILE A 418 20.19 6.30 19.42
N THR A 419 19.54 5.17 19.72
CA THR A 419 19.05 4.23 18.70
C THR A 419 18.09 4.92 17.73
N ASP A 420 17.10 5.61 18.26
CA ASP A 420 16.09 6.32 17.48
C ASP A 420 16.72 7.46 16.67
N ALA A 421 17.65 8.24 17.24
CA ALA A 421 18.33 9.32 16.53
C ALA A 421 19.17 8.83 15.34
N ILE A 422 19.84 7.68 15.49
CA ILE A 422 20.59 7.05 14.39
C ILE A 422 19.63 6.53 13.31
N LEU A 423 18.52 5.90 13.71
CA LEU A 423 17.50 5.39 12.78
C LEU A 423 16.80 6.51 12.00
N ASP A 424 16.48 7.62 12.66
CA ASP A 424 15.87 8.81 12.07
C ASP A 424 16.84 9.50 11.10
N TYR A 425 18.10 9.69 11.51
CA TYR A 425 19.12 10.26 10.62
C TYR A 425 19.32 9.39 9.38
N ALA A 426 19.38 8.06 9.56
CA ALA A 426 19.52 7.12 8.48
C ALA A 426 18.30 7.08 7.55
N GLY A 427 17.09 7.24 8.08
CA GLY A 427 15.85 7.27 7.29
C GLY A 427 15.69 8.51 6.41
N ILE A 428 16.35 9.62 6.76
CA ILE A 428 16.24 10.89 6.04
C ILE A 428 17.39 11.09 5.05
N ASN A 429 18.61 10.66 5.40
CA ASN A 429 19.82 11.06 4.68
C ASN A 429 20.44 9.97 3.79
N PHE A 430 20.10 8.69 3.97
CA PHE A 430 20.60 7.62 3.10
C PHE A 430 19.51 7.22 2.10
N SER A 431 19.72 7.58 0.83
CA SER A 431 18.93 7.09 -0.29
C SER A 431 19.62 5.89 -0.96
N ILE A 432 18.94 5.26 -1.92
CA ILE A 432 19.50 4.18 -2.72
C ILE A 432 20.80 4.63 -3.39
N ALA A 433 21.84 3.80 -3.26
CA ALA A 433 23.19 3.99 -3.80
C ALA A 433 24.02 5.13 -3.16
N ASP A 434 23.62 5.64 -1.99
CA ASP A 434 24.46 6.52 -1.19
C ASP A 434 25.45 5.74 -0.32
N ASP A 435 26.68 6.24 -0.21
CA ASP A 435 27.69 5.67 0.68
C ASP A 435 27.36 5.96 2.14
N VAL A 436 27.42 4.93 3.00
CA VAL A 436 27.28 5.10 4.45
C VAL A 436 28.60 5.60 5.03
N ILE A 437 28.66 6.89 5.35
CA ILE A 437 29.86 7.53 5.89
C ILE A 437 29.76 7.59 7.42
N THR A 438 30.70 6.92 8.11
CA THR A 438 30.82 6.90 9.58
C THR A 438 30.80 8.29 10.21
N SER A 439 31.44 9.28 9.56
CA SER A 439 31.57 10.64 10.08
C SER A 439 30.22 11.38 10.23
N GLN A 440 29.23 11.04 9.40
CA GLN A 440 27.91 11.67 9.41
C GLN A 440 27.05 11.19 10.59
N LEU A 441 27.31 9.98 11.08
CA LEU A 441 26.58 9.36 12.18
C LEU A 441 27.02 9.88 13.57
N TYR A 442 28.17 10.55 13.70
CA TYR A 442 28.59 11.15 14.98
C TYR A 442 27.72 12.35 15.38
N CYS A 443 27.21 13.12 14.42
CA CYS A 443 26.45 14.34 14.69
C CYS A 443 25.13 14.09 15.45
N PRO A 444 24.24 13.16 15.01
CA PRO A 444 23.00 12.88 15.73
C PRO A 444 23.25 12.31 17.14
N ILE A 445 24.32 11.54 17.33
CA ILE A 445 24.68 10.97 18.64
C ILE A 445 25.17 12.07 19.60
N HIS A 446 25.88 13.08 19.10
CA HIS A 446 26.39 14.19 19.91
C HIS A 446 25.33 15.23 20.29
N GLU A 447 24.19 15.24 19.60
CA GLU A 447 23.06 16.14 19.91
C GLU A 447 22.33 15.73 21.20
N ILE A 448 22.52 14.48 21.65
CA ILE A 448 21.89 13.94 22.84
C ILE A 448 22.59 14.46 24.10
N GLN A 449 21.77 15.00 25.01
CA GLN A 449 22.26 15.64 26.22
C GLN A 449 23.02 14.64 27.11
N GLY A 450 24.26 14.99 27.46
CA GLY A 450 25.13 14.23 28.36
C GLY A 450 26.13 13.30 27.67
N VAL A 451 26.15 13.23 26.33
CA VAL A 451 27.18 12.49 25.57
C VAL A 451 28.43 13.35 25.41
N THR A 452 29.58 12.85 25.90
CA THR A 452 30.86 13.59 25.92
C THR A 452 31.86 13.09 24.88
N ASP A 453 31.85 11.79 24.60
CA ASP A 453 32.76 11.14 23.66
C ASP A 453 32.09 9.93 23.02
N ILE A 454 32.43 9.62 21.78
CA ILE A 454 31.77 8.59 20.96
C ILE A 454 32.83 7.85 20.15
N ASP A 455 32.86 6.52 20.26
CA ASP A 455 33.55 5.65 19.32
C ASP A 455 32.50 4.84 18.55
N LEU A 456 32.54 4.92 17.21
CA LEU A 456 31.55 4.33 16.32
C LEU A 456 32.25 3.41 15.34
N ARG A 457 31.82 2.14 15.30
CA ARG A 457 32.31 1.13 14.38
C ARG A 457 31.15 0.57 13.55
N ILE A 458 31.43 0.28 12.28
CA ILE A 458 30.45 -0.22 11.30
C ILE A 458 30.95 -1.53 10.74
N ASP A 459 30.07 -2.53 10.68
CA ASP A 459 30.33 -3.81 10.04
C ASP A 459 29.14 -4.23 9.16
N THR A 460 29.40 -5.09 8.18
CA THR A 460 28.41 -5.72 7.30
C THR A 460 28.07 -7.14 7.76
N SER A 461 28.67 -7.58 8.86
CA SER A 461 28.49 -8.93 9.42
C SER A 461 28.26 -8.92 10.92
N ASN A 462 27.39 -9.83 11.37
CA ASN A 462 27.00 -9.97 12.78
C ASN A 462 28.11 -10.68 13.58
N ILE A 463 29.00 -9.90 14.21
CA ILE A 463 30.15 -10.42 14.94
C ILE A 463 29.85 -10.72 16.43
N PRO A 464 29.96 -11.98 16.91
CA PRO A 464 29.67 -12.35 18.31
C PRO A 464 30.76 -11.87 19.28
N LEU A 465 30.39 -11.52 20.51
CA LEU A 465 31.34 -11.00 21.49
C LEU A 465 32.18 -12.13 22.10
N VAL A 466 33.50 -11.89 22.27
CA VAL A 466 34.43 -12.80 22.92
C VAL A 466 34.95 -12.18 24.23
N GLN A 467 34.82 -12.91 25.33
CA GLN A 467 35.39 -12.53 26.64
C GLN A 467 36.41 -13.59 27.08
N LYS A 468 37.52 -13.12 27.65
CA LYS A 468 38.58 -13.96 28.18
C LYS A 468 38.63 -13.81 29.70
N LEU A 469 38.31 -14.88 30.40
CA LEU A 469 38.44 -14.99 31.86
C LEU A 469 39.81 -15.61 32.18
N THR A 470 40.65 -14.89 32.92
CA THR A 470 41.98 -15.34 33.32
C THR A 470 42.14 -15.38 34.83
N PHE A 471 42.99 -16.27 35.32
CA PHE A 471 43.32 -16.39 36.75
C PHE A 471 44.82 -16.25 36.99
N ASP A 472 45.20 -15.54 38.05
CA ASP A 472 46.60 -15.25 38.37
C ASP A 472 47.37 -16.45 38.98
N ALA A 473 46.67 -17.43 39.56
CA ALA A 473 47.24 -18.61 40.22
C ALA A 473 46.38 -19.88 40.06
N ASP A 474 46.97 -21.05 40.36
CA ASP A 474 46.25 -22.34 40.29
C ASP A 474 45.25 -22.49 41.45
N PHE A 475 44.13 -23.17 41.19
CA PHE A 475 43.17 -23.53 42.23
C PHE A 475 43.70 -24.63 43.13
N VAL A 476 43.37 -24.57 44.43
CA VAL A 476 43.79 -25.55 45.44
C VAL A 476 42.59 -26.16 46.16
N THR A 477 42.84 -27.28 46.85
CA THR A 477 41.81 -27.97 47.65
C THR A 477 41.12 -27.02 48.63
N GLY A 478 39.79 -26.94 48.50
CA GLY A 478 38.94 -26.09 49.34
C GLY A 478 38.53 -24.76 48.71
N ASN A 479 38.95 -24.47 47.47
CA ASN A 479 38.47 -23.32 46.72
C ASN A 479 37.04 -23.53 46.21
N ALA A 480 36.26 -22.45 46.13
CA ALA A 480 34.96 -22.37 45.46
C ALA A 480 34.90 -21.09 44.63
N ILE A 481 34.60 -21.23 43.34
CA ILE A 481 34.50 -20.13 42.38
C ILE A 481 33.04 -19.67 42.30
N ASN A 482 32.82 -18.38 42.54
CA ASN A 482 31.54 -17.72 42.30
C ASN A 482 31.74 -16.66 41.22
N GLY A 483 30.68 -16.32 40.50
CA GLY A 483 30.70 -15.27 39.48
C GLY A 483 29.28 -14.90 39.07
N LYS A 484 29.15 -13.92 38.19
CA LYS A 484 27.88 -13.51 37.60
C LYS A 484 27.97 -13.49 36.08
N ILE A 485 26.86 -13.87 35.44
CA ILE A 485 26.58 -13.70 34.02
C ILE A 485 25.34 -12.81 33.94
N ALA A 486 25.41 -11.68 33.25
CA ALA A 486 24.31 -10.71 33.15
C ALA A 486 23.79 -10.21 34.51
N GLY A 487 24.64 -10.17 35.54
CA GLY A 487 24.23 -9.87 36.91
C GLY A 487 23.55 -11.03 37.67
N SER A 488 23.23 -12.14 37.00
CA SER A 488 22.74 -13.38 37.62
C SER A 488 23.91 -14.23 38.12
N ALA A 489 23.85 -14.70 39.37
CA ALA A 489 24.92 -15.51 39.94
C ALA A 489 24.93 -16.93 39.35
N ILE A 490 26.13 -17.41 38.98
CA ILE A 490 26.32 -18.81 38.57
C ILE A 490 26.26 -19.73 39.79
N THR A 491 26.02 -21.03 39.57
CA THR A 491 26.14 -22.02 40.64
C THR A 491 27.60 -22.07 41.12
N PRO A 492 27.87 -21.99 42.44
CA PRO A 492 29.24 -22.05 42.95
C PRO A 492 29.94 -23.34 42.51
N VAL A 493 31.10 -23.21 41.86
CA VAL A 493 31.89 -24.35 41.37
C VAL A 493 32.97 -24.69 42.40
N PRO A 494 32.88 -25.84 43.12
CA PRO A 494 33.90 -26.25 44.08
C PRO A 494 35.14 -26.82 43.40
N PHE A 495 36.28 -26.80 44.10
CA PHE A 495 37.51 -27.44 43.64
C PHE A 495 37.31 -28.95 43.42
N ASN A 496 37.66 -29.42 42.23
CA ASN A 496 37.72 -30.83 41.86
C ASN A 496 39.16 -31.36 41.99
N THR A 497 39.38 -32.65 41.76
CA THR A 497 40.66 -33.38 41.91
C THR A 497 41.91 -32.68 41.37
N THR A 498 41.80 -31.82 40.37
CA THR A 498 42.90 -31.01 39.84
C THR A 498 42.44 -29.60 39.44
N HIS A 499 43.38 -28.66 39.31
CA HIS A 499 43.13 -27.33 38.78
C HIS A 499 42.48 -27.36 37.38
N ALA A 500 43.02 -28.18 36.47
CA ALA A 500 42.50 -28.32 35.11
C ALA A 500 41.06 -28.84 35.08
N GLN A 501 40.73 -29.79 35.96
CA GLN A 501 39.35 -30.29 36.07
C GLN A 501 38.41 -29.21 36.61
N THR A 502 38.85 -28.43 37.61
CA THR A 502 38.06 -27.32 38.17
C THR A 502 37.82 -26.22 37.13
N LEU A 503 38.80 -25.91 36.27
CA LEU A 503 38.62 -24.97 35.14
C LEU A 503 37.63 -25.50 34.09
N SER A 504 37.68 -26.80 33.79
CA SER A 504 36.75 -27.42 32.86
C SER A 504 35.32 -27.43 33.41
N ASP A 505 35.16 -27.67 34.71
CA ASP A 505 33.86 -27.65 35.38
C ASP A 505 33.30 -26.21 35.41
N LEU A 506 34.15 -25.20 35.60
CA LEU A 506 33.77 -23.79 35.51
C LEU A 506 33.36 -23.39 34.08
N ALA A 507 34.11 -23.81 33.07
CA ALA A 507 33.75 -23.55 31.67
C ALA A 507 32.40 -24.21 31.30
N ALA A 508 32.14 -25.42 31.78
CA ALA A 508 30.87 -26.11 31.56
C ALA A 508 29.69 -25.40 32.24
N GLU A 509 29.87 -24.88 33.46
CA GLU A 509 28.85 -24.10 34.15
C GLU A 509 28.56 -22.80 33.39
N ILE A 510 29.60 -22.08 32.93
CA ILE A 510 29.43 -20.85 32.13
C ILE A 510 28.72 -21.16 30.80
N GLN A 511 29.02 -22.29 30.16
CA GLN A 511 28.36 -22.71 28.92
C GLN A 511 26.90 -23.14 29.11
N SER A 512 26.49 -23.48 30.34
CA SER A 512 25.12 -23.91 30.61
C SER A 512 24.11 -22.75 30.57
N ASP A 513 24.59 -21.50 30.62
CA ASP A 513 23.76 -20.31 30.49
C ASP A 513 23.30 -20.12 29.04
N ALA A 514 22.00 -19.85 28.85
CA ALA A 514 21.39 -19.69 27.54
C ALA A 514 21.95 -18.51 26.72
N LEU A 515 22.65 -17.57 27.36
CA LEU A 515 23.27 -16.41 26.72
C LEU A 515 24.64 -16.73 26.08
N ILE A 516 25.22 -17.90 26.36
CA ILE A 516 26.57 -18.30 25.93
C ILE A 516 26.50 -19.40 24.86
N THR A 517 27.23 -19.23 23.74
CA THR A 517 27.32 -20.26 22.69
C THR A 517 28.50 -21.20 22.91
N THR A 518 29.65 -20.67 23.30
CA THR A 518 30.81 -21.48 23.68
C THR A 518 31.49 -20.91 24.92
N ALA A 519 31.91 -21.79 25.83
CA ALA A 519 32.88 -21.46 26.88
C ALA A 519 33.90 -22.60 26.93
N ALA A 520 35.15 -22.30 26.58
CA ALA A 520 36.19 -23.32 26.45
C ALA A 520 37.46 -22.90 27.18
N VAL A 521 38.11 -23.87 27.83
CA VAL A 521 39.43 -23.66 28.43
C VAL A 521 40.45 -23.51 27.31
N THR A 522 40.97 -22.29 27.12
CA THR A 522 41.89 -21.94 26.03
C THR A 522 43.35 -21.88 26.46
N GLY A 523 43.61 -21.88 27.78
CA GLY A 523 44.95 -21.87 28.35
C GLY A 523 45.01 -22.58 29.70
N ALA A 524 46.21 -22.66 30.29
CA ALA A 524 46.40 -23.33 31.59
C ALA A 524 45.60 -22.66 32.73
N ARG A 525 45.21 -21.38 32.57
CA ARG A 525 44.44 -20.57 33.53
C ARG A 525 43.42 -19.65 32.84
N GLU A 526 42.98 -20.03 31.64
CA GLU A 526 42.21 -19.14 30.76
C GLU A 526 40.97 -19.86 30.22
N ILE A 527 39.83 -19.15 30.24
CA ILE A 527 38.58 -19.57 29.63
C ILE A 527 38.18 -18.49 28.63
N THR A 528 37.96 -18.88 27.37
CA THR A 528 37.38 -18.01 26.35
C THR A 528 35.90 -18.32 26.20
N VAL A 529 35.09 -17.29 26.28
CA VAL A 529 33.63 -17.34 26.25
C VAL A 529 33.15 -16.54 25.04
N THR A 530 32.28 -17.13 24.23
CA THR A 530 31.65 -16.48 23.05
C THR A 530 30.14 -16.43 23.24
N SER A 531 29.55 -15.25 23.07
CA SER A 531 28.10 -15.03 23.24
C SER A 531 27.28 -15.63 22.10
N ALA A 532 25.98 -15.84 22.36
CA ALA A 532 25.02 -16.36 21.37
C ALA A 532 24.46 -15.32 20.40
N ALA A 533 24.53 -14.04 20.75
CA ALA A 533 24.09 -12.94 19.89
C ALA A 533 25.06 -11.75 19.98
N ALA A 534 25.15 -10.96 18.90
CA ALA A 534 25.77 -9.64 18.99
C ALA A 534 24.89 -8.70 19.81
N GLY A 535 25.53 -7.83 20.59
CA GLY A 535 24.83 -6.86 21.43
C GLY A 535 24.30 -7.41 22.77
N SER A 536 24.65 -8.63 23.16
CA SER A 536 24.46 -9.07 24.55
C SER A 536 25.52 -10.08 24.96
N PRO A 537 26.52 -9.68 25.77
CA PRO A 537 26.86 -10.45 26.94
C PRO A 537 25.86 -10.10 28.05
N GLY A 538 25.51 -11.09 28.84
CA GLY A 538 25.60 -10.81 30.25
C GLY A 538 27.07 -10.64 30.62
N PRO A 539 27.59 -9.45 30.98
CA PRO A 539 29.01 -9.30 31.27
C PRO A 539 29.43 -10.31 32.34
N LEU A 540 30.44 -11.14 32.02
CA LEU A 540 31.15 -11.91 33.04
C LEU A 540 31.67 -10.91 34.07
N SER A 541 31.17 -10.99 35.29
CA SER A 541 31.48 -10.02 36.34
C SER A 541 31.52 -10.70 37.70
N ASP A 542 32.16 -10.04 38.66
CA ASP A 542 32.22 -10.47 40.06
C ASP A 542 32.75 -11.91 40.25
N PHE A 543 33.66 -12.37 39.38
CA PHE A 543 34.31 -13.66 39.58
C PHE A 543 35.25 -13.61 40.78
N VAL A 544 34.91 -14.35 41.82
CA VAL A 544 35.67 -14.40 43.07
C VAL A 544 35.90 -15.85 43.49
N VAL A 545 37.14 -16.15 43.84
CA VAL A 545 37.52 -17.44 44.42
C VAL A 545 37.52 -17.30 45.94
N THR A 546 36.74 -18.14 46.60
CA THR A 546 36.62 -18.16 48.06
C THR A 546 37.10 -19.49 48.63
N GLY A 547 37.58 -19.50 49.87
CA GLY A 547 38.08 -20.72 50.52
C GLY A 547 39.53 -21.08 50.16
N GLY A 548 39.99 -22.24 50.65
CA GLY A 548 41.34 -22.78 50.45
C GLY A 548 42.50 -21.98 51.05
N ALA A 549 43.73 -22.46 50.84
CA ALA A 549 44.96 -21.85 51.35
C ALA A 549 45.47 -20.68 50.51
N THR A 550 45.09 -20.63 49.22
CA THR A 550 45.40 -19.57 48.26
C THR A 550 44.17 -19.25 47.43
N GLN A 551 43.87 -17.96 47.26
CA GLN A 551 42.71 -17.46 46.52
C GLN A 551 43.20 -16.71 45.28
N PRO A 552 43.14 -17.33 44.08
CA PRO A 552 43.45 -16.66 42.84
C PRO A 552 42.50 -15.49 42.58
N VAL A 553 43.02 -14.41 41.99
CA VAL A 553 42.26 -13.28 41.48
C VAL A 553 41.85 -13.59 40.04
N ALA A 554 40.59 -13.37 39.74
CA ALA A 554 40.04 -13.49 38.39
C ALA A 554 40.06 -12.12 37.69
N ASP A 555 40.41 -12.11 36.42
CA ASP A 555 40.35 -10.94 35.55
C ASP A 555 39.55 -11.27 34.28
N VAL A 556 38.71 -10.34 33.85
CA VAL A 556 37.84 -10.50 32.68
C VAL A 556 38.21 -9.45 31.66
N GLU A 557 38.78 -9.91 30.55
CA GLU A 557 39.09 -9.07 29.40
C GLU A 557 38.04 -9.27 28.31
N THR A 558 37.50 -8.20 27.76
CA THR A 558 36.58 -8.28 26.62
C THR A 558 37.36 -7.99 25.35
N THR A 559 37.48 -8.98 24.46
CA THR A 559 38.15 -8.80 23.17
C THR A 559 37.09 -8.74 22.08
N SER A 560 36.84 -7.53 21.58
CA SER A 560 35.98 -7.33 20.41
C SER A 560 36.84 -7.37 19.14
N HIS A 561 36.92 -8.55 18.52
CA HIS A 561 37.50 -8.79 17.19
C HIS A 561 38.98 -8.41 16.99
N SER A 562 39.56 -8.95 15.92
CA SER A 562 40.99 -9.02 15.66
C SER A 562 41.65 -7.64 15.60
N ASP A 563 42.59 -7.41 16.53
CA ASP A 563 43.61 -6.37 16.46
C ASP A 563 44.40 -6.48 15.15
N ASP A 564 44.00 -5.71 14.15
CA ASP A 564 44.89 -5.23 13.09
C ASP A 564 44.91 -3.69 13.11
N ASN A 565 45.28 -3.10 14.25
CA ASN A 565 46.36 -2.09 14.31
C ASN A 565 46.72 -1.67 15.77
N ILE A 566 47.84 -2.23 16.24
CA ILE A 566 48.86 -1.73 17.19
C ILE A 566 48.77 -0.22 17.60
N PRO A 567 49.33 0.19 18.75
CA PRO A 567 48.90 0.03 20.14
C PRO A 567 48.60 1.39 20.80
N ILE A 568 47.74 1.45 21.83
CA ILE A 568 47.83 2.55 22.82
C ILE A 568 47.99 1.91 24.19
N ALA A 569 49.21 1.98 24.73
CA ALA A 569 49.51 1.52 26.06
C ALA A 569 49.00 2.54 27.10
N ALA A 570 48.14 2.02 27.99
CA ALA A 570 48.04 2.25 29.43
C ALA A 570 48.14 3.70 29.97
N ASP A 571 47.01 4.24 30.43
CA ASP A 571 46.75 4.32 31.88
C ASP A 571 45.29 4.74 32.18
N GLU A 572 44.69 4.03 33.15
CA GLU A 572 43.43 4.32 33.87
C GLU A 572 42.07 4.13 33.15
N ILE A 573 41.66 2.86 32.95
CA ILE A 573 40.26 2.48 32.71
C ILE A 573 39.61 2.15 34.06
N SER A 574 38.99 3.15 34.70
CA SER A 574 38.03 2.92 35.78
C SER A 574 36.62 2.91 35.21
N SER A 575 35.99 1.72 35.19
CA SER A 575 34.56 1.43 35.06
C SER A 575 33.83 2.14 33.92
N TRP A 576 33.80 1.54 32.73
CA TRP A 576 32.89 1.97 31.68
C TRP A 576 32.03 0.78 31.30
N ASP A 577 30.76 0.94 31.69
CA ASP A 577 29.62 0.07 31.45
C ASP A 577 29.38 0.01 29.94
N SER A 578 29.55 -1.17 29.33
CA SER A 578 29.38 -1.35 27.89
C SER A 578 27.95 -1.78 27.58
N THR A 579 27.03 -0.82 27.49
CA THR A 579 25.72 -1.06 26.89
C THR A 579 25.83 -1.03 25.37
N ARG A 580 25.91 -2.22 24.77
CA ARG A 580 25.91 -2.40 23.32
C ARG A 580 24.48 -2.36 22.79
N ILE A 581 24.17 -1.35 21.99
CA ILE A 581 22.88 -1.20 21.33
C ILE A 581 22.86 -2.06 20.05
N LYS A 582 21.90 -2.98 19.96
CA LYS A 582 21.60 -3.72 18.72
C LYS A 582 20.63 -2.92 17.87
N VAL A 583 21.14 -2.13 16.93
CA VAL A 583 20.28 -1.50 15.91
C VAL A 583 19.92 -2.58 14.89
N THR A 584 18.66 -3.01 14.88
CA THR A 584 18.11 -3.83 13.79
C THR A 584 17.25 -2.92 12.94
N LYS A 585 17.71 -2.58 11.73
CA LYS A 585 16.86 -2.01 10.69
C LYS A 585 16.91 -2.95 9.49
N LEU A 586 15.76 -3.54 9.21
CA LEU A 586 15.37 -4.07 7.91
C LEU A 586 15.46 -2.91 6.92
N LEU A 587 16.38 -3.02 5.94
CA LEU A 587 16.38 -2.10 4.80
C LEU A 587 15.11 -2.29 3.96
#